data_AF-A0A1I7K000-F1
#
_entry.id   AF-A0A1I7K000-F1
#
_cell.length_a   1.000
_cell.length_b   1.000
_cell.length_c   1.000
_cell.angle_alpha   90.00
_cell.angle_beta   90.00
_cell.angle_gamma   90.00
#
_symmetry.space_group_name_H-M   'P 1'
#
loop_
_entity.id
_entity.type
_entity.pdbx_description
1 polymer ?
#
loop_
_entity_poly.entity_id
_entity_poly.type
_entity_poly.pdbx_seq_one_letter_code
_entity_poly.pdbx_strand_id
1 'polypeptide(L)'
;MDSLKNIIKFIGFFLLLFLMVLLIKIIPEPKHNIHTSYKEWAKQIGLYSTENVKVGCYEGDNEICLGLEYENGLSGYMELCELINKHNKFVDDNLNYFPNDLKITFCNMAGPNQPDISVFSNSDYKRLDIEEYIDELNYQKTAKIQYMCIDMKRADIELEENQIPIDVPVIIMKSHDESYIPSGRVFAFLKDYKNAKQVIMDFWSEHDKDDLSKEIHEYLPDVEIYDVIHVTGQDYLEKCQ
;
A
#
# COMPACT_ATOMS: atom_id res chain seq x y z
N MET A 1 65.95 -10.16 5.72
CA MET A 1 65.26 -9.05 6.42
C MET A 1 64.10 -8.48 5.59
N ASP A 2 64.22 -8.42 4.26
CA ASP A 2 63.17 -7.88 3.39
C ASP A 2 61.89 -8.72 3.30
N SER A 3 61.99 -10.04 3.41
CA SER A 3 60.83 -10.95 3.43
C SER A 3 59.89 -10.66 4.61
N LEU A 4 60.43 -10.40 5.81
CA LEU A 4 59.63 -10.09 7.00
C LEU A 4 58.89 -8.75 6.88
N LYS A 5 59.54 -7.73 6.29
CA LYS A 5 58.91 -6.43 6.01
C LYS A 5 57.75 -6.56 5.01
N ASN A 6 57.90 -7.41 4.01
CA ASN A 6 56.85 -7.65 3.01
C ASN A 6 55.65 -8.40 3.62
N ILE A 7 55.89 -9.37 4.50
CA ILE A 7 54.82 -10.07 5.24
C ILE A 7 54.04 -9.11 6.14
N ILE A 8 54.72 -8.24 6.89
CA ILE A 8 54.06 -7.24 7.76
C ILE A 8 53.22 -6.26 6.94
N LYS A 9 53.74 -5.79 5.80
CA LYS A 9 52.97 -4.92 4.87
C LYS A 9 51.72 -5.61 4.33
N PHE A 10 51.85 -6.89 3.97
CA PHE A 10 50.74 -7.68 3.46
C PHE A 10 49.65 -7.89 4.53
N ILE A 11 50.04 -8.26 5.75
CA ILE A 11 49.11 -8.38 6.89
C ILE A 11 48.42 -7.05 7.19
N GLY A 12 49.17 -5.95 7.20
CA GLY A 12 48.63 -4.60 7.41
C GLY A 12 47.60 -4.19 6.35
N PHE A 13 47.85 -4.54 5.09
CA PHE A 13 46.91 -4.31 3.99
C PHE A 13 45.60 -5.10 4.17
N PHE A 14 45.67 -6.37 4.53
CA PHE A 14 44.47 -7.20 4.77
C PHE A 14 43.68 -6.73 5.99
N LEU A 15 44.36 -6.31 7.07
CA LEU A 15 43.71 -5.72 8.24
C LEU A 15 42.96 -4.43 7.88
N LEU A 16 43.58 -3.55 7.08
CA LEU A 16 42.95 -2.33 6.59
C LEU A 16 41.71 -2.63 5.72
N LEU A 17 41.81 -3.62 4.83
CA LEU A 17 40.70 -4.04 3.97
C LEU A 17 39.54 -4.60 4.80
N PHE A 18 39.85 -5.44 5.80
CA PHE A 18 38.86 -6.00 6.72
C PHE A 18 38.17 -4.91 7.56
N LEU A 19 38.94 -3.94 8.06
CA LEU A 19 38.41 -2.75 8.75
C LEU A 19 37.51 -1.92 7.84
N MET A 20 37.88 -1.71 6.58
CA MET A 20 37.03 -1.00 5.61
C MET A 20 35.70 -1.75 5.36
N VAL A 21 35.73 -3.07 5.23
CA VAL A 21 34.51 -3.89 5.07
C VAL A 21 33.62 -3.80 6.32
N LEU A 22 34.21 -3.83 7.52
CA LEU A 22 33.46 -3.65 8.76
C LEU A 22 32.84 -2.25 8.86
N LEU A 23 33.57 -1.20 8.47
CA LEU A 23 33.09 0.17 8.50
C LEU A 23 31.94 0.40 7.49
N ILE A 24 31.99 -0.23 6.31
CA ILE A 24 30.89 -0.16 5.33
C ILE A 24 29.62 -0.81 5.88
N LYS A 25 29.73 -1.91 6.65
CA LYS A 25 28.58 -2.56 7.30
C LYS A 25 27.97 -1.76 8.47
N ILE A 26 28.66 -0.74 8.97
CA ILE A 26 28.18 0.12 10.06
C ILE A 26 27.43 1.34 9.50
N ILE A 27 27.48 1.60 8.19
CA ILE A 27 26.67 2.66 7.58
C ILE A 27 25.22 2.17 7.59
N PRO A 28 24.33 2.77 8.41
CA PRO A 28 22.93 2.39 8.40
C PRO A 28 22.37 2.70 7.00
N GLU A 29 21.62 1.76 6.44
CA GLU A 29 20.87 2.05 5.21
C GLU A 29 19.96 3.25 5.46
N PRO A 30 19.87 4.20 4.51
CA PRO A 30 18.98 5.33 4.67
C PRO A 30 17.55 4.80 4.83
N LYS A 31 16.86 5.27 5.88
CA LYS A 31 15.47 4.91 6.15
C LYS A 31 14.55 5.22 4.96
N HIS A 32 14.86 6.26 4.21
CA HIS A 32 14.11 6.61 3.01
C HIS A 32 15.00 6.52 1.78
N ASN A 33 14.52 5.83 0.76
CA ASN A 33 15.13 5.76 -0.56
C ASN A 33 14.18 6.40 -1.58
N ILE A 34 14.07 7.73 -1.52
CA ILE A 34 13.12 8.51 -2.31
C ILE A 34 13.86 9.20 -3.46
N HIS A 35 13.66 8.68 -4.66
CA HIS A 35 14.12 9.27 -5.90
C HIS A 35 12.92 9.67 -6.75
N THR A 36 12.62 10.97 -6.79
CA THR A 36 11.50 11.49 -7.58
C THR A 36 11.77 12.86 -8.21
N SER A 37 11.19 13.11 -9.38
CA SER A 37 11.13 14.42 -10.03
C SER A 37 10.12 15.37 -9.35
N TYR A 38 9.12 14.83 -8.65
CA TYR A 38 8.04 15.56 -7.96
C TYR A 38 8.44 16.02 -6.55
N LYS A 39 9.55 16.74 -6.44
CA LYS A 39 10.19 17.10 -5.16
C LYS A 39 9.31 17.95 -4.23
N GLU A 40 8.49 18.82 -4.80
CA GLU A 40 7.59 19.66 -4.02
C GLU A 40 6.50 18.83 -3.36
N TRP A 41 5.83 17.97 -4.14
CA TRP A 41 4.86 17.00 -3.61
C TRP A 41 5.48 16.14 -2.51
N ALA A 42 6.62 15.49 -2.79
CA ALA A 42 7.29 14.60 -1.83
C ALA A 42 7.62 15.31 -0.50
N LYS A 43 7.99 16.59 -0.57
CA LYS A 43 8.21 17.42 0.62
C LYS A 43 6.91 17.79 1.33
N GLN A 44 5.88 18.22 0.60
CA GLN A 44 4.62 18.68 1.19
C GLN A 44 3.84 17.56 1.88
N ILE A 45 3.84 16.35 1.31
CA ILE A 45 3.17 15.20 1.93
C ILE A 45 4.01 14.57 3.05
N GLY A 46 5.28 14.96 3.18
CA GLY A 46 6.16 14.55 4.28
C GLY A 46 6.89 13.22 4.06
N LEU A 47 7.13 12.78 2.82
CA LEU A 47 7.79 11.48 2.55
C LEU A 47 9.17 11.35 3.22
N TYR A 48 9.90 12.46 3.38
CA TYR A 48 11.25 12.47 3.93
C TYR A 48 11.31 12.51 5.47
N SER A 49 10.16 12.68 6.14
CA SER A 49 10.10 12.98 7.57
C SER A 49 9.30 11.95 8.38
N THR A 50 9.06 10.77 7.82
CA THR A 50 8.26 9.74 8.49
C THR A 50 9.05 9.07 9.62
N GLU A 51 8.42 8.86 10.77
CA GLU A 51 9.01 8.31 12.00
C GLU A 51 8.83 6.80 12.14
N ASN A 52 7.74 6.25 11.64
CA ASN A 52 7.35 4.85 11.74
C ASN A 52 7.19 4.16 10.38
N VAL A 53 7.34 4.90 9.28
CA VAL A 53 7.25 4.33 7.92
C VAL A 53 8.60 4.45 7.20
N LYS A 54 9.11 3.32 6.70
CA LYS A 54 10.21 3.28 5.73
C LYS A 54 9.63 3.50 4.33
N VAL A 55 10.28 4.36 3.54
CA VAL A 55 9.75 4.78 2.23
C VAL A 55 10.75 4.46 1.12
N GLY A 56 10.34 3.66 0.15
CA GLY A 56 11.01 3.51 -1.14
C GLY A 56 10.16 4.09 -2.25
N CYS A 57 10.75 4.91 -3.13
CA CYS A 57 10.03 5.48 -4.28
C CYS A 57 10.63 4.95 -5.58
N TYR A 58 9.77 4.39 -6.43
CA TYR A 58 10.06 4.04 -7.81
C TYR A 58 9.24 4.94 -8.74
N GLU A 59 9.93 5.72 -9.57
CA GLU A 59 9.30 6.58 -10.58
C GLU A 59 9.62 6.04 -11.98
N GLY A 60 8.58 5.73 -12.73
CA GLY A 60 8.64 5.36 -14.15
C GLY A 60 8.10 6.49 -15.04
N ASP A 61 8.01 6.23 -16.36
CA ASP A 61 7.64 7.25 -17.35
C ASP A 61 6.24 7.84 -17.13
N ASN A 62 5.31 7.08 -16.56
CA ASN A 62 3.95 7.52 -16.24
C ASN A 62 3.41 6.87 -14.94
N GLU A 63 4.31 6.58 -14.00
CA GLU A 63 3.92 5.99 -12.72
C GLU A 63 4.84 6.41 -11.56
N ILE A 64 4.25 6.53 -10.37
CA ILE A 64 4.95 6.62 -9.10
C ILE A 64 4.45 5.48 -8.22
N CYS A 65 5.35 4.59 -7.83
CA CYS A 65 5.07 3.53 -6.87
C CYS A 65 5.88 3.77 -5.60
N LEU A 66 5.17 3.94 -4.49
CA LEU A 66 5.72 4.10 -3.15
C LEU A 66 5.62 2.77 -2.41
N GLY A 67 6.74 2.10 -2.21
CA GLY A 67 6.84 0.99 -1.28
C GLY A 67 6.96 1.52 0.14
N LEU A 68 5.97 1.24 0.98
CA LEU A 68 5.91 1.61 2.38
C LEU A 68 6.02 0.35 3.24
N GLU A 69 6.96 0.35 4.17
CA GLU A 69 7.07 -0.67 5.20
C GLU A 69 6.84 0.04 6.51
N TYR A 70 5.65 -0.15 7.11
CA TYR A 70 5.36 0.42 8.41
C TYR A 70 5.96 -0.45 9.52
N GLU A 71 6.64 0.22 10.43
CA GLU A 71 7.20 -0.34 11.64
C GLU A 71 6.30 0.06 12.81
N ASN A 72 6.44 -0.60 13.97
CA ASN A 72 5.71 -0.24 15.19
C ASN A 72 4.18 -0.40 15.11
N GLY A 73 3.70 -1.34 14.30
CA GLY A 73 2.29 -1.75 14.24
C GLY A 73 1.36 -0.58 13.90
N LEU A 74 0.34 -0.37 14.73
CA LEU A 74 -0.69 0.63 14.50
C LEU A 74 -0.16 2.05 14.26
N SER A 75 0.88 2.49 15.00
CA SER A 75 1.45 3.84 14.82
C SER A 75 2.03 4.04 13.42
N GLY A 76 2.65 3.01 12.85
CA GLY A 76 3.15 3.07 11.48
C GLY A 76 2.02 3.08 10.46
N TYR A 77 0.96 2.32 10.69
CA TYR A 77 -0.24 2.36 9.83
C TYR A 77 -0.94 3.72 9.88
N MET A 78 -1.04 4.36 11.05
CA MET A 78 -1.54 5.73 11.19
C MET A 78 -0.75 6.72 10.35
N GLU A 79 0.58 6.65 10.42
CA GLU A 79 1.43 7.52 9.62
C GLU A 79 1.28 7.27 8.12
N LEU A 80 1.14 6.01 7.69
CA LEU A 80 0.83 5.67 6.29
C LEU A 80 -0.47 6.33 5.84
N CYS A 81 -1.54 6.19 6.61
CA CYS A 81 -2.84 6.78 6.29
C CYS A 81 -2.77 8.31 6.22
N GLU A 82 -1.99 8.94 7.09
CA GLU A 82 -1.72 10.38 7.01
C GLU A 82 -1.03 10.78 5.70
N LEU A 83 -0.08 9.98 5.20
CA LEU A 83 0.57 10.23 3.91
C LEU A 83 -0.44 10.18 2.76
N ILE A 84 -1.33 9.18 2.76
CA ILE A 84 -2.40 9.05 1.76
C ILE A 84 -3.30 10.28 1.78
N ASN A 85 -3.77 10.69 2.96
CA ASN A 85 -4.62 11.86 3.13
C ASN A 85 -3.91 13.16 2.70
N LYS A 86 -2.62 13.33 3.04
CA LYS A 86 -1.81 14.48 2.61
C LYS A 86 -1.62 14.49 1.09
N HIS A 87 -1.43 13.32 0.46
CA HIS A 87 -1.38 13.20 -0.99
C HIS A 87 -2.71 13.59 -1.64
N ASN A 88 -3.84 13.03 -1.18
CA ASN A 88 -5.15 13.36 -1.72
C ASN A 88 -5.45 14.86 -1.59
N LYS A 89 -5.16 15.45 -0.43
CA LYS A 89 -5.27 16.90 -0.21
C LYS A 89 -4.37 17.70 -1.16
N PHE A 90 -3.13 17.26 -1.38
CA PHE A 90 -2.22 17.93 -2.30
C PHE A 90 -2.76 17.91 -3.74
N VAL A 91 -3.33 16.79 -4.20
CA VAL A 91 -3.94 16.69 -5.53
C VAL A 91 -5.14 17.64 -5.66
N ASP A 92 -6.02 17.66 -4.65
CA ASP A 92 -7.18 18.56 -4.63
C ASP A 92 -6.76 20.04 -4.67
N ASP A 93 -5.72 20.41 -3.92
CA ASP A 93 -5.21 21.79 -3.86
C ASP A 93 -4.37 22.16 -5.12
N ASN A 94 -3.91 21.18 -5.91
CA ASN A 94 -2.98 21.37 -7.03
C ASN A 94 -3.37 20.54 -8.27
N LEU A 95 -4.58 20.75 -8.80
CA LEU A 95 -5.21 19.94 -9.86
C LEU A 95 -4.36 19.63 -11.11
N ASN A 96 -3.42 20.51 -11.48
CA ASN A 96 -2.60 20.37 -12.69
C ASN A 96 -1.12 20.02 -12.39
N TYR A 97 -0.80 19.67 -11.14
CA TYR A 97 0.59 19.35 -10.77
C TYR A 97 1.06 18.03 -11.38
N PHE A 98 0.17 17.03 -11.39
CA PHE A 98 0.40 15.74 -12.03
C PHE A 98 -0.29 15.67 -13.39
N PRO A 99 0.27 14.93 -14.36
CA PRO A 99 -0.46 14.51 -15.55
C PRO A 99 -1.73 13.73 -15.17
N ASN A 100 -2.80 13.89 -15.95
CA ASN A 100 -4.11 13.27 -15.66
C ASN A 100 -4.08 11.73 -15.70
N ASP A 101 -3.14 11.15 -16.43
CA ASP A 101 -2.94 9.71 -16.61
C ASP A 101 -1.82 9.14 -15.74
N LEU A 102 -1.20 9.94 -14.87
CA LEU A 102 -0.15 9.48 -13.97
C LEU A 102 -0.71 8.48 -12.97
N LYS A 103 -0.14 7.27 -12.95
CA LYS A 103 -0.46 6.24 -11.99
C LYS A 103 0.29 6.49 -10.69
N ILE A 104 -0.39 6.50 -9.56
CA ILE A 104 0.20 6.67 -8.24
C ILE A 104 -0.31 5.57 -7.33
N THR A 105 0.62 4.80 -6.78
CA THR A 105 0.33 3.66 -5.92
C THR A 105 1.18 3.73 -4.67
N PHE A 106 0.56 3.49 -3.52
CA PHE A 106 1.21 3.31 -2.23
C PHE A 106 1.00 1.86 -1.80
N CYS A 107 2.07 1.08 -1.83
CA CYS A 107 2.08 -0.34 -1.49
C CYS A 107 2.54 -0.51 -0.06
N ASN A 108 1.68 -1.06 0.77
CA ASN A 108 2.03 -1.44 2.12
C ASN A 108 2.60 -2.87 2.13
N MET A 109 3.89 -2.99 2.43
CA MET A 109 4.64 -4.22 2.28
C MET A 109 5.05 -4.79 3.65
N ALA A 110 4.89 -6.10 3.83
CA ALA A 110 5.43 -6.83 4.98
C ALA A 110 6.98 -6.98 4.96
N GLY A 111 7.64 -6.33 4.00
CA GLY A 111 9.08 -6.40 3.75
C GLY A 111 9.44 -6.74 2.29
N PRO A 112 10.74 -6.79 1.96
CA PRO A 112 11.19 -7.06 0.59
C PRO A 112 10.72 -8.43 0.07
N ASN A 113 10.09 -8.45 -1.11
CA ASN A 113 9.55 -9.66 -1.77
C ASN A 113 8.41 -10.37 -1.02
N GLN A 114 7.81 -9.73 -0.02
CA GLN A 114 6.55 -10.21 0.55
C GLN A 114 5.37 -9.67 -0.25
N PRO A 115 4.23 -10.38 -0.27
CA PRO A 115 3.01 -9.85 -0.85
C PRO A 115 2.59 -8.55 -0.15
N ASP A 116 2.00 -7.64 -0.91
CA ASP A 116 1.46 -6.39 -0.39
C ASP A 116 0.28 -6.71 0.54
N ILE A 117 0.27 -6.17 1.77
CA ILE A 117 -0.81 -6.38 2.75
C ILE A 117 -2.01 -5.52 2.35
N SER A 118 -1.73 -4.27 2.00
CA SER A 118 -2.70 -3.31 1.51
C SER A 118 -2.08 -2.41 0.45
N VAL A 119 -2.90 -1.90 -0.47
CA VAL A 119 -2.45 -1.03 -1.55
C VAL A 119 -3.46 0.08 -1.75
N PHE A 120 -2.99 1.32 -1.79
CA PHE A 120 -3.78 2.48 -2.13
C PHE A 120 -3.38 2.95 -3.53
N SER A 121 -4.32 3.07 -4.46
CA SER A 121 -4.00 3.43 -5.85
C SER A 121 -5.09 4.25 -6.52
N ASN A 122 -4.73 4.93 -7.60
CA ASN A 122 -5.63 5.63 -8.51
C ASN A 122 -5.82 4.91 -9.86
N SER A 123 -5.14 3.78 -10.07
CA SER A 123 -5.14 3.02 -11.32
C SER A 123 -5.01 1.53 -11.04
N ASP A 124 -5.27 0.70 -12.06
CA ASP A 124 -4.91 -0.72 -12.08
C ASP A 124 -3.47 -0.93 -11.60
N TYR A 125 -3.30 -1.86 -10.65
CA TYR A 125 -1.98 -2.26 -10.15
C TYR A 125 -1.85 -3.78 -10.27
N LYS A 126 -0.96 -4.19 -11.18
CA LYS A 126 -0.87 -5.58 -11.67
C LYS A 126 -0.70 -6.63 -10.59
N ARG A 127 -0.07 -6.28 -9.47
CA ARG A 127 0.17 -7.23 -8.38
C ARG A 127 -1.07 -7.58 -7.57
N LEU A 128 -2.19 -6.89 -7.79
CA LEU A 128 -3.43 -7.14 -7.06
C LEU A 128 -4.35 -8.12 -7.77
N ASP A 129 -4.09 -8.49 -9.04
CA ASP A 129 -4.98 -9.34 -9.84
C ASP A 129 -6.43 -8.80 -9.87
N ILE A 130 -6.60 -7.51 -10.19
CA ILE A 130 -7.91 -6.83 -10.28
C ILE A 130 -8.15 -6.20 -11.65
N GLU A 131 -7.23 -6.40 -12.60
CA GLU A 131 -7.25 -5.76 -13.93
C GLU A 131 -8.54 -6.06 -14.70
N GLU A 132 -9.19 -7.20 -14.43
CA GLU A 132 -10.35 -7.69 -15.17
C GLU A 132 -11.63 -6.92 -14.86
N TYR A 133 -11.77 -6.37 -13.64
CA TYR A 133 -12.99 -5.69 -13.19
C TYR A 133 -12.78 -4.24 -12.73
N ILE A 134 -11.54 -3.79 -12.51
CA ILE A 134 -11.26 -2.45 -11.95
C ILE A 134 -11.86 -1.31 -12.80
N ASP A 135 -11.94 -1.50 -14.13
CA ASP A 135 -12.52 -0.51 -15.04
C ASP A 135 -14.05 -0.37 -14.88
N GLU A 136 -14.74 -1.38 -14.33
CA GLU A 136 -16.18 -1.34 -14.05
C GLU A 136 -16.54 -0.37 -12.90
N LEU A 137 -15.56 -0.05 -12.04
CA LEU A 137 -15.74 0.89 -10.93
C LEU A 137 -15.98 2.33 -11.40
N ASN A 138 -15.68 2.65 -12.67
CA ASN A 138 -15.93 3.95 -13.30
C ASN A 138 -15.41 5.16 -12.49
N TYR A 139 -14.22 5.03 -11.90
CA TYR A 139 -13.57 6.11 -11.15
C TYR A 139 -13.03 7.20 -12.09
N GLN A 140 -12.83 8.39 -11.53
CA GLN A 140 -12.27 9.50 -12.29
C GLN A 140 -10.76 9.30 -12.46
N LYS A 141 -10.28 9.33 -13.72
CA LYS A 141 -8.84 9.30 -14.03
C LYS A 141 -8.18 10.59 -13.55
N THR A 142 -7.61 10.54 -12.35
CA THR A 142 -6.91 11.64 -11.67
C THR A 142 -5.76 11.06 -10.85
N ALA A 143 -4.80 11.91 -10.46
CA ALA A 143 -3.72 11.53 -9.55
C ALA A 143 -4.19 11.21 -8.11
N LYS A 144 -5.46 11.51 -7.74
CA LYS A 144 -6.00 11.27 -6.40
C LYS A 144 -6.26 9.78 -6.22
N ILE A 145 -5.93 9.22 -5.06
CA ILE A 145 -6.20 7.81 -4.74
C ILE A 145 -7.70 7.53 -4.82
N GLN A 146 -8.05 6.46 -5.55
CA GLN A 146 -9.43 6.07 -5.84
C GLN A 146 -9.85 4.81 -5.09
N TYR A 147 -8.90 3.94 -4.75
CA TYR A 147 -9.23 2.72 -4.03
C TYR A 147 -8.15 2.29 -3.04
N MET A 148 -8.57 1.52 -2.05
CA MET A 148 -7.70 0.68 -1.23
C MET A 148 -8.04 -0.77 -1.55
N CYS A 149 -7.04 -1.60 -1.77
CA CYS A 149 -7.16 -3.05 -1.77
C CYS A 149 -6.48 -3.62 -0.53
N ILE A 150 -7.13 -4.53 0.19
CA ILE A 150 -6.64 -5.09 1.45
C ILE A 150 -6.75 -6.62 1.45
N ASP A 151 -5.69 -7.33 1.82
CA ASP A 151 -5.73 -8.78 2.04
C ASP A 151 -6.33 -9.04 3.43
N MET A 152 -7.60 -9.42 3.47
CA MET A 152 -8.38 -9.64 4.70
C MET A 152 -7.80 -10.73 5.60
N LYS A 153 -6.95 -11.63 5.07
CA LYS A 153 -6.33 -12.70 5.85
C LYS A 153 -5.02 -12.25 6.51
N ARG A 154 -4.37 -11.21 5.99
CA ARG A 154 -3.02 -10.79 6.42
C ARG A 154 -2.98 -9.44 7.11
N ALA A 155 -4.02 -8.64 6.95
CA ALA A 155 -4.04 -7.24 7.37
C ALA A 155 -4.37 -7.06 8.86
N ASP A 156 -3.67 -7.77 9.75
CA ASP A 156 -3.98 -7.79 11.19
C ASP A 156 -4.03 -6.38 11.80
N ILE A 157 -3.14 -5.48 11.36
CA ILE A 157 -3.03 -4.11 11.90
C ILE A 157 -4.06 -3.17 11.28
N GLU A 158 -4.27 -3.26 9.97
CA GLU A 158 -5.23 -2.41 9.25
C GLU A 158 -6.67 -2.70 9.63
N LEU A 159 -6.94 -3.93 10.10
CA LEU A 159 -8.25 -4.37 10.57
C LEU A 159 -8.51 -3.98 12.04
N GLU A 160 -7.52 -3.43 12.76
CA GLU A 160 -7.75 -2.90 14.11
C GLU A 160 -8.61 -1.63 14.04
N GLU A 161 -9.66 -1.54 14.87
CA GLU A 161 -10.46 -0.32 14.99
C GLU A 161 -9.61 0.80 15.62
N ASN A 162 -9.24 1.81 14.81
CA ASN A 162 -8.27 2.82 15.21
C ASN A 162 -8.69 4.26 14.89
N GLN A 163 -9.90 4.47 14.33
CA GLN A 163 -10.53 5.77 14.09
C GLN A 163 -9.72 6.68 13.17
N ILE A 164 -8.88 6.13 12.29
CA ILE A 164 -8.08 6.91 11.35
C ILE A 164 -8.96 7.27 10.14
N PRO A 165 -9.42 8.52 9.97
CA PRO A 165 -10.23 8.84 8.81
C PRO A 165 -9.38 8.74 7.54
N ILE A 166 -9.80 7.94 6.56
CA ILE A 166 -9.14 7.79 5.27
C ILE A 166 -10.12 8.19 4.17
N ASP A 167 -9.72 9.13 3.32
CA ASP A 167 -10.56 9.64 2.23
C ASP A 167 -10.32 8.85 0.95
N VAL A 168 -10.94 7.67 0.84
CA VAL A 168 -10.87 6.81 -0.35
C VAL A 168 -12.27 6.34 -0.73
N PRO A 169 -12.69 6.47 -2.01
CA PRO A 169 -14.06 6.18 -2.42
C PRO A 169 -14.36 4.69 -2.61
N VAL A 170 -13.37 3.83 -2.83
CA VAL A 170 -13.58 2.38 -3.04
C VAL A 170 -12.69 1.55 -2.11
N ILE A 171 -13.28 0.53 -1.48
CA ILE A 171 -12.55 -0.43 -0.65
C ILE A 171 -12.71 -1.80 -1.28
N ILE A 172 -11.61 -2.46 -1.62
CA ILE A 172 -11.57 -3.81 -2.18
C ILE A 172 -11.05 -4.73 -1.09
N MET A 173 -11.92 -5.56 -0.54
CA MET A 173 -11.59 -6.57 0.46
C MET A 173 -11.29 -7.88 -0.25
N LYS A 174 -10.04 -8.33 -0.18
CA LYS A 174 -9.57 -9.50 -0.92
C LYS A 174 -9.23 -10.68 -0.04
N SER A 175 -9.57 -11.88 -0.50
CA SER A 175 -9.00 -13.13 0.02
C SER A 175 -8.93 -14.21 -1.06
N HIS A 176 -7.71 -14.63 -1.40
CA HIS A 176 -7.43 -15.76 -2.31
C HIS A 176 -7.55 -17.13 -1.65
N ASP A 177 -7.91 -17.17 -0.36
CA ASP A 177 -8.04 -18.43 0.38
C ASP A 177 -9.46 -18.96 0.24
N GLU A 178 -9.61 -20.05 -0.51
CA GLU A 178 -10.90 -20.74 -0.74
C GLU A 178 -11.57 -21.23 0.56
N SER A 179 -10.91 -21.17 1.70
CA SER A 179 -11.44 -21.56 3.02
C SER A 179 -11.65 -20.41 4.00
N TYR A 180 -11.33 -19.16 3.62
CA TYR A 180 -11.44 -18.01 4.50
C TYR A 180 -12.48 -17.02 3.99
N ILE A 181 -13.44 -16.68 4.86
CA ILE A 181 -14.44 -15.64 4.64
C ILE A 181 -14.41 -14.73 5.87
N PRO A 182 -14.12 -13.42 5.71
CA PRO A 182 -14.18 -12.48 6.82
C PRO A 182 -15.63 -12.37 7.33
N SER A 183 -15.82 -12.23 8.64
CA SER A 183 -17.13 -12.04 9.25
C SER A 183 -17.06 -11.27 10.57
N GLY A 184 -18.19 -10.66 10.93
CA GLY A 184 -18.43 -9.94 12.17
C GLY A 184 -17.51 -8.74 12.35
N ARG A 185 -16.83 -8.70 13.51
CA ARG A 185 -16.03 -7.53 13.92
C ARG A 185 -14.83 -7.24 13.03
N VAL A 186 -14.44 -8.16 12.15
CA VAL A 186 -13.36 -7.91 11.20
C VAL A 186 -13.69 -6.73 10.28
N PHE A 187 -14.97 -6.43 10.03
CA PHE A 187 -15.41 -5.29 9.23
C PHE A 187 -15.43 -3.96 10.01
N ALA A 188 -15.09 -3.95 11.30
CA ALA A 188 -15.14 -2.73 12.11
C ALA A 188 -14.21 -1.61 11.60
N PHE A 189 -13.11 -1.97 10.91
CA PHE A 189 -12.20 -1.01 10.27
C PHE A 189 -12.90 -0.15 9.20
N LEU A 190 -14.02 -0.60 8.62
CA LEU A 190 -14.75 0.17 7.61
C LEU A 190 -15.25 1.53 8.14
N LYS A 191 -15.41 1.68 9.46
CA LYS A 191 -15.76 2.96 10.11
C LYS A 191 -14.75 4.08 9.83
N ASP A 192 -13.54 3.73 9.44
CA ASP A 192 -12.44 4.65 9.14
C ASP A 192 -12.61 5.29 7.73
N TYR A 193 -13.47 4.72 6.89
CA TYR A 193 -13.69 5.13 5.49
C TYR A 193 -15.05 5.78 5.28
N LYS A 194 -15.35 6.84 6.03
CA LYS A 194 -16.69 7.47 6.06
C LYS A 194 -17.18 8.03 4.72
N ASN A 195 -16.28 8.26 3.77
CA ASN A 195 -16.59 8.76 2.43
C ASN A 195 -16.58 7.65 1.37
N ALA A 196 -16.42 6.39 1.76
CA ALA A 196 -16.49 5.27 0.84
C ALA A 196 -17.86 5.23 0.17
N LYS A 197 -17.84 5.03 -1.14
CA LYS A 197 -19.02 4.90 -1.99
C LYS A 197 -19.27 3.45 -2.37
N GLN A 198 -18.20 2.66 -2.44
CA GLN A 198 -18.26 1.27 -2.88
C GLN A 198 -17.37 0.39 -1.99
N VAL A 199 -17.88 -0.79 -1.66
CA VAL A 199 -17.12 -1.90 -1.08
C VAL A 199 -17.19 -3.07 -2.07
N ILE A 200 -16.04 -3.64 -2.41
CA ILE A 200 -15.90 -4.78 -3.32
C ILE A 200 -15.45 -5.98 -2.51
N MET A 201 -16.19 -7.08 -2.57
CA MET A 201 -15.86 -8.37 -1.99
C MET A 201 -15.18 -9.21 -3.07
N ASP A 202 -13.86 -9.37 -2.99
CA ASP A 202 -13.05 -10.20 -3.90
C ASP A 202 -12.61 -11.46 -3.12
N PHE A 203 -13.56 -12.37 -2.90
CA PHE A 203 -13.36 -13.58 -2.11
C PHE A 203 -13.48 -14.83 -2.98
N TRP A 204 -12.44 -15.66 -2.97
CA TRP A 204 -12.43 -16.91 -3.74
C TRP A 204 -13.26 -18.04 -3.09
N SER A 205 -13.56 -17.89 -1.79
CA SER A 205 -14.42 -18.83 -1.07
C SER A 205 -15.90 -18.55 -1.33
N GLU A 206 -16.70 -19.61 -1.48
CA GLU A 206 -18.16 -19.50 -1.62
C GLU A 206 -18.76 -18.89 -0.35
N HIS A 207 -19.50 -17.80 -0.50
CA HIS A 207 -20.03 -17.04 0.64
C HIS A 207 -21.44 -16.52 0.37
N ASP A 208 -22.18 -16.20 1.45
CA ASP A 208 -23.49 -15.58 1.38
C ASP A 208 -23.34 -14.05 1.30
N LYS A 209 -23.58 -13.52 0.10
CA LYS A 209 -23.41 -12.09 -0.21
C LYS A 209 -24.39 -11.22 0.58
N ASP A 210 -25.60 -11.70 0.84
CA ASP A 210 -26.63 -10.93 1.53
C ASP A 210 -26.27 -10.79 3.01
N ASP A 211 -25.74 -11.84 3.62
CA ASP A 211 -25.31 -11.81 5.01
C ASP A 211 -24.06 -10.93 5.21
N LEU A 212 -23.04 -11.04 4.35
CA LEU A 212 -21.88 -10.15 4.41
C LEU A 212 -22.26 -8.69 4.11
N SER A 213 -23.19 -8.45 3.18
CA SER A 213 -23.66 -7.10 2.87
C SER A 213 -24.33 -6.45 4.08
N LYS A 214 -25.15 -7.19 4.83
CA LYS A 214 -25.74 -6.70 6.08
C LYS A 214 -24.66 -6.31 7.08
N GLU A 215 -23.64 -7.15 7.28
CA GLU A 215 -22.56 -6.87 8.22
C GLU A 215 -21.74 -5.63 7.81
N ILE A 216 -21.46 -5.46 6.51
CA ILE A 216 -20.79 -4.26 5.98
C ILE A 216 -21.66 -3.01 6.22
N HIS A 217 -22.96 -3.09 5.97
CA HIS A 217 -23.90 -1.97 6.19
C HIS A 217 -24.07 -1.59 7.67
N GLU A 218 -23.71 -2.46 8.63
CA GLU A 218 -23.63 -2.06 10.05
C GLU A 218 -22.57 -0.98 10.28
N TYR A 219 -21.52 -0.95 9.45
CA TYR A 219 -20.39 -0.02 9.55
C TYR A 219 -20.44 1.11 8.53
N LEU A 220 -20.94 0.84 7.32
CA LEU A 220 -21.12 1.81 6.23
C LEU A 220 -22.54 1.70 5.64
N PRO A 221 -23.56 2.32 6.26
CA PRO A 221 -24.98 2.08 5.92
C PRO A 221 -25.42 2.46 4.50
N ASP A 222 -24.73 3.41 3.86
CA ASP A 222 -25.11 3.98 2.56
C ASP A 222 -24.21 3.53 1.41
N VAL A 223 -23.32 2.55 1.65
CA VAL A 223 -22.32 2.13 0.66
C VAL A 223 -22.91 1.13 -0.34
N GLU A 224 -22.53 1.25 -1.61
CA GLU A 224 -22.82 0.20 -2.58
C GLU A 224 -21.87 -0.98 -2.36
N ILE A 225 -22.39 -2.20 -2.44
CA ILE A 225 -21.59 -3.41 -2.25
C ILE A 225 -21.63 -4.21 -3.55
N TYR A 226 -20.47 -4.69 -3.98
CA TYR A 226 -20.33 -5.55 -5.15
C TYR A 226 -19.53 -6.79 -4.75
N ASP A 227 -19.87 -7.91 -5.35
CA ASP A 227 -19.13 -9.16 -5.27
C ASP A 227 -18.40 -9.42 -6.59
N VAL A 228 -17.19 -9.95 -6.53
CA VAL A 228 -16.42 -10.34 -7.70
C VAL A 228 -16.81 -11.76 -8.09
N ILE A 229 -17.33 -11.93 -9.30
CA ILE A 229 -17.65 -13.24 -9.84
C ILE A 229 -16.47 -13.79 -10.61
N HIS A 230 -15.80 -14.78 -10.04
CA HIS A 230 -14.68 -15.45 -10.69
C HIS A 230 -15.17 -16.48 -11.72
N VAL A 231 -15.07 -16.16 -13.02
CA VAL A 231 -15.30 -17.13 -14.10
C VAL A 231 -14.04 -17.31 -14.95
N THR A 232 -13.93 -18.47 -15.60
CA THR A 232 -12.73 -18.81 -16.36
C THR A 232 -12.43 -17.76 -17.43
N GLY A 233 -11.36 -16.99 -17.22
CA GLY A 233 -10.81 -16.03 -18.17
C GLY A 233 -11.43 -14.62 -18.13
N GLN A 234 -12.32 -14.33 -17.17
CA GLN A 234 -12.82 -12.98 -16.92
C GLN A 234 -13.54 -12.88 -15.57
N ASP A 235 -13.08 -12.01 -14.68
CA ASP A 235 -13.78 -11.59 -13.48
C ASP A 235 -14.67 -10.36 -13.79
N TYR A 236 -15.79 -10.23 -13.08
CA TYR A 236 -16.71 -9.09 -13.22
C TYR A 236 -17.43 -8.76 -11.91
N LEU A 237 -17.99 -7.55 -11.81
CA LEU A 237 -18.71 -7.10 -10.62
C LEU A 237 -20.20 -7.43 -10.69
N GLU A 238 -20.73 -8.07 -9.64
CA GLU A 238 -22.15 -8.22 -9.40
C GLU A 238 -22.58 -7.36 -8.21
N LYS A 239 -23.53 -6.46 -8.41
CA LYS A 239 -24.04 -5.60 -7.32
C LYS A 239 -24.88 -6.44 -6.33
N CYS A 240 -24.54 -6.36 -5.05
CA CYS A 240 -25.32 -6.94 -3.96
C CYS A 240 -26.59 -6.10 -3.67
N GLN A 241 -27.66 -6.75 -3.21
CA GLN A 241 -28.98 -6.10 -3.00
C GLN A 241 -29.09 -5.39 -1.65
#